data_AF-A0A8X8CF35-F1
#
_entry.id   AF-A0A8X8CF35-F1
#
_cell.length_a   1.000
_cell.length_b   1.000
_cell.length_c   1.000
_cell.angle_alpha   90.00
_cell.angle_beta   90.00
_cell.angle_gamma   90.00
#
_symmetry.space_group_name_H-M   'P 1'
#
loop_
_entity.id
_entity.type
_entity.pdbx_description
1 polymer ?
#
loop_
_entity_poly.entity_id
_entity_poly.type
_entity_poly.pdbx_seq_one_letter_code
_entity_poly.pdbx_strand_id
1 'polypeptide(L)'
;MAVPVEEAIAALSTFSLEDEQAEVQGAGVLVSSERGATNSPIEYTDVSAYRLSLSEDTKALNQLNGLIQEGKEMASVLYTYRSCVKALPQLPESMKQSQADLYLETYQVLDLEMSRLREIQQWQASASSKLAADMQRFSRPERRINGPTITHLWTMLKLLDVLVQLDHLKNAKASIPNDFSWYKRTFTQVSVQWQDIDSIREELDDLQVLELFSYILKHKVGNLIELARRNVSEYHLSCSSCCEIIIGITSRSLTYNSVEDILQVLIVFAIESLELDFALLFPERHILLRVLPVLVVLATSSEKDSESLYKRNDPIIPAFPDLHLSPAAILKELSIYFQRFAAQTPLTYCTYQRHYLIVNHIGTIRAEHDDFTIRFASSLNQLLLLKSIDGADVDWCKEVKGNMYDMVVEGFQLLSRWTARIWEQCAWKFSRPCKDAIPSESNGTSESFFDYEKVVRYNYSAEERKALVELVSYIKSVGSLMHRCDTLVADALWETIHAEVQDFVQNTLATMLKTTFRKKKDLSRQLG
;
A
#
# COMPACT_ATOMS: atom_id res chain seq x y z
N MET A 1 10.71 60.29 -3.45
CA MET A 1 11.08 60.42 -4.87
C MET A 1 10.28 59.38 -5.63
N ALA A 2 9.33 59.82 -6.46
CA ALA A 2 8.55 58.90 -7.29
C ALA A 2 9.41 58.55 -8.52
N VAL A 3 9.60 57.25 -8.76
CA VAL A 3 10.33 56.78 -9.94
C VAL A 3 9.46 57.09 -11.17
N PRO A 4 10.00 57.79 -12.19
CA PRO A 4 9.32 58.03 -13.45
C PRO A 4 8.83 56.72 -14.07
N VAL A 5 7.60 56.74 -14.60
CA VAL A 5 6.97 55.55 -15.19
C VAL A 5 7.81 54.95 -16.31
N GLU A 6 8.50 55.78 -17.09
CA GLU A 6 9.38 55.32 -18.17
C GLU A 6 10.61 54.54 -17.64
N GLU A 7 11.16 54.93 -16.49
CA GLU A 7 12.28 54.21 -15.85
C GLU A 7 11.82 52.86 -15.30
N ALA A 8 10.60 52.78 -14.75
CA ALA A 8 10.03 51.52 -14.27
C ALA A 8 9.77 50.54 -15.43
N ILE A 9 9.26 51.04 -16.56
CA ILE A 9 9.02 50.22 -17.77
C ILE A 9 10.34 49.73 -18.37
N ALA A 10 11.34 50.61 -18.45
CA ALA A 10 12.67 50.24 -18.93
C ALA A 10 13.31 49.16 -18.05
N ALA A 11 13.19 49.27 -16.73
CA ALA A 11 13.68 48.26 -15.79
C ALA A 11 13.00 46.88 -16.00
N LEU A 12 11.68 46.85 -16.18
CA LEU A 12 10.94 45.60 -16.44
C LEU A 12 11.36 44.94 -17.75
N SER A 13 11.70 45.71 -18.78
CA SER A 13 12.16 45.18 -20.07
C SER A 13 13.56 44.56 -20.04
N THR A 14 14.32 44.79 -18.97
CA THR A 14 15.65 44.17 -18.77
C THR A 14 15.61 42.84 -18.01
N PHE A 15 14.45 42.44 -17.48
CA PHE A 15 14.28 41.14 -16.84
C PHE A 15 14.08 40.03 -17.88
N SER A 16 15.08 39.15 -18.01
CA SER A 16 14.92 37.88 -18.70
C SER A 16 14.31 36.86 -17.73
N LEU A 17 13.08 36.44 -17.99
CA LEU A 17 12.47 35.31 -17.27
C LEU A 17 12.93 34.03 -17.97
N GLU A 18 13.70 33.20 -17.27
CA GLU A 18 14.05 31.85 -17.74
C GLU A 18 12.85 30.92 -17.50
N ASP A 19 12.57 30.00 -18.43
CA ASP A 19 11.38 29.13 -18.40
C ASP A 19 11.30 28.17 -17.18
N GLU A 20 12.35 28.09 -16.36
CA GLU A 20 12.42 27.26 -15.14
C GLU A 20 12.80 28.05 -13.88
N GLN A 21 12.30 29.29 -13.72
CA GLN A 21 12.43 29.98 -12.44
C GLN A 21 11.57 29.33 -11.34
N ALA A 22 12.13 29.21 -10.14
CA ALA A 22 11.38 28.77 -8.96
C ALA A 22 10.17 29.69 -8.73
N GLU A 23 9.01 29.10 -8.41
CA GLU A 23 7.77 29.84 -8.19
C GLU A 23 7.99 30.94 -7.12
N VAL A 24 7.84 32.22 -7.52
CA VAL A 24 8.02 33.39 -6.63
C VAL A 24 7.02 33.38 -5.47
N GLN A 25 5.87 32.75 -5.68
CA GLN A 25 5.04 32.22 -4.62
C GLN A 25 5.38 30.75 -4.49
N GLY A 26 6.12 30.36 -3.45
CA GLY A 26 6.24 28.95 -3.14
C GLY A 26 4.85 28.34 -3.04
N ALA A 27 4.69 27.08 -3.50
CA ALA A 27 3.45 26.31 -3.38
C ALA A 27 2.77 26.71 -2.07
N GLY A 28 1.58 27.29 -2.17
CA GLY A 28 0.86 27.75 -1.00
C GLY A 28 0.88 26.62 -0.01
N VAL A 29 1.62 26.78 1.09
CA VAL A 29 1.65 25.77 2.14
C VAL A 29 0.23 25.77 2.64
N LEU A 30 -0.55 24.81 2.14
CA LEU A 30 -1.75 24.35 2.80
C LEU A 30 -1.30 24.14 4.24
N VAL A 31 -1.81 24.97 5.15
CA VAL A 31 -1.92 24.56 6.55
C VAL A 31 -2.44 23.14 6.46
N SER A 32 -1.62 22.18 6.88
CA SER A 32 -1.86 20.78 6.56
C SER A 32 -3.30 20.45 6.88
N SER A 33 -4.07 20.11 5.84
CA SER A 33 -5.39 19.52 6.00
C SER A 33 -5.17 18.07 6.40
N GLU A 34 -4.48 17.82 7.52
CA GLU A 34 -4.51 16.53 8.21
C GLU A 34 -5.94 16.36 8.73
N ARG A 35 -6.79 15.82 7.85
CA ARG A 35 -8.15 15.39 8.18
C ARG A 35 -8.06 14.11 8.99
N GLY A 36 -7.69 14.26 10.25
CA GLY A 36 -7.75 13.24 11.27
C GLY A 36 -7.49 13.90 12.60
N ALA A 37 -8.47 13.87 13.50
CA ALA A 37 -8.30 14.27 14.91
C ALA A 37 -7.37 13.31 15.68
N THR A 38 -6.37 12.73 15.01
CA THR A 38 -5.58 11.62 15.51
C THR A 38 -4.07 11.87 15.36
N ASN A 39 -3.65 12.82 14.52
CA ASN A 39 -2.27 13.29 14.50
C ASN A 39 -2.21 14.72 15.03
N SER A 40 -1.45 14.92 16.11
CA SER A 40 -1.19 16.22 16.70
C SER A 40 0.05 16.82 16.01
N PRO A 41 -0.01 17.99 15.35
CA PRO A 41 1.11 18.54 14.59
C PRO A 41 2.29 19.05 15.43
N ILE A 42 2.24 18.90 16.75
CA ILE A 42 3.23 19.36 17.72
C ILE A 42 3.14 18.34 18.87
N GLU A 43 4.20 18.13 19.67
CA GLU A 43 4.32 17.17 20.79
C GLU A 43 3.21 17.20 21.87
N TYR A 44 2.08 17.86 21.65
CA TYR A 44 0.87 17.78 22.44
C TYR A 44 0.20 16.42 22.28
N THR A 45 -0.03 15.76 23.41
CA THR A 45 -0.94 14.62 23.51
C THR A 45 -2.33 15.12 23.83
N ASP A 46 -3.32 14.63 23.09
CA ASP A 46 -4.71 15.05 23.26
C ASP A 46 -5.22 14.58 24.64
N VAL A 47 -5.53 15.53 25.52
CA VAL A 47 -6.06 15.24 26.85
C VAL A 47 -7.57 15.16 26.74
N SER A 48 -8.11 13.94 26.87
CA SER A 48 -9.53 13.69 26.73
C SER A 48 -10.36 14.50 27.75
N ALA A 49 -11.00 15.58 27.28
CA ALA A 49 -11.95 16.38 28.06
C ALA A 49 -13.27 15.64 28.32
N TYR A 50 -13.62 14.68 27.44
CA TYR A 50 -14.81 13.83 27.55
C TYR A 50 -14.44 12.36 27.32
N ARG A 51 -15.10 11.44 28.05
CA ARG A 51 -14.93 9.99 27.86
C ARG A 51 -15.70 9.53 26.63
N LEU A 52 -15.07 9.60 25.45
CA LEU A 52 -15.65 9.11 24.20
C LEU A 52 -15.58 7.58 24.13
N SER A 53 -16.66 6.94 23.68
CA SER A 53 -16.79 5.48 23.56
C SER A 53 -15.77 4.85 22.60
N LEU A 54 -15.32 5.60 21.58
CA LEU A 54 -14.35 5.17 20.58
C LEU A 54 -12.90 5.63 20.85
N SER A 55 -12.63 6.26 21.99
CA SER A 55 -11.30 6.82 22.31
C SER A 55 -10.17 5.78 22.30
N GLU A 56 -10.45 4.56 22.78
CA GLU A 56 -9.48 3.46 22.71
C GLU A 56 -9.21 3.00 21.28
N ASP A 57 -10.22 3.05 20.40
CA ASP A 57 -10.08 2.64 19.00
C ASP A 57 -9.23 3.66 18.24
N THR A 58 -9.42 4.95 18.51
CA THR A 58 -8.55 6.01 17.98
C THR A 58 -7.09 5.83 18.39
N LYS A 59 -6.83 5.47 19.67
CA LYS A 59 -5.46 5.20 20.14
C LYS A 59 -4.83 4.00 19.43
N ALA A 60 -5.59 2.93 19.25
CA ALA A 60 -5.14 1.75 18.52
C ALA A 60 -4.86 2.08 17.04
N LEU A 61 -5.74 2.83 16.36
CA LEU A 61 -5.52 3.31 14.99
C LEU A 61 -4.21 4.09 14.86
N ASN A 62 -3.94 5.03 15.78
CA ASN A 62 -2.70 5.80 15.77
C ASN A 62 -1.46 4.93 15.96
N GLN A 63 -1.53 3.96 16.88
CA GLN A 63 -0.43 3.02 17.09
C GLN A 63 -0.14 2.21 15.82
N LEU A 64 -1.18 1.69 15.14
CA LEU A 64 -1.00 0.95 13.90
C LEU A 64 -0.50 1.84 12.75
N ASN A 65 -0.99 3.08 12.65
CA ASN A 65 -0.52 4.05 11.66
C ASN A 65 0.96 4.42 11.86
N GLY A 66 1.41 4.57 13.10
CA GLY A 66 2.83 4.75 13.43
C GLY A 66 3.68 3.58 12.94
N LEU A 67 3.25 2.35 13.20
CA LEU A 67 3.92 1.16 12.67
C LEU A 67 3.93 1.15 11.13
N ILE A 68 2.83 1.47 10.47
CA ILE A 68 2.77 1.51 8.99
C ILE A 68 3.83 2.49 8.45
N GLN A 69 4.02 3.64 9.09
CA GLN A 69 5.01 4.63 8.66
C GLN A 69 6.45 4.13 8.89
N GLU A 70 6.75 3.64 10.10
CA GLU A 70 8.07 3.05 10.43
C GLU A 70 8.43 1.92 9.46
N GLY A 71 7.49 1.03 9.16
CA GLY A 71 7.73 -0.10 8.27
C GLY A 71 7.98 0.31 6.80
N LYS A 72 7.40 1.43 6.33
CA LYS A 72 7.69 1.99 4.99
C LYS A 72 9.11 2.56 4.91
N GLU A 73 9.58 3.17 5.99
CA GLU A 73 10.96 3.67 6.09
C GLU A 73 11.95 2.50 6.06
N MET A 74 11.66 1.43 6.82
CA MET A 74 12.45 0.20 6.80
C MET A 74 12.45 -0.47 5.41
N ALA A 75 11.32 -0.47 4.70
CA ALA A 75 11.24 -1.00 3.34
C ALA A 75 12.14 -0.22 2.37
N SER A 76 12.23 1.10 2.56
CA SER A 76 13.11 1.98 1.77
C SER A 76 14.60 1.69 2.04
N VAL A 77 14.98 1.47 3.30
CA VAL A 77 16.34 1.03 3.68
C VAL A 77 16.69 -0.31 3.02
N LEU A 78 15.80 -1.29 3.12
CA LEU A 78 16.01 -2.62 2.57
C LEU A 78 16.09 -2.63 1.04
N TYR A 79 15.26 -1.81 0.39
CA TYR A 79 15.28 -1.64 -1.06
C TYR A 79 16.57 -0.97 -1.56
N THR A 80 17.11 -0.01 -0.81
CA THR A 80 18.35 0.68 -1.18
C THR A 80 19.61 -0.08 -0.78
N TYR A 81 19.49 -1.16 0.00
CA TYR A 81 20.60 -2.02 0.38
C TYR A 81 21.38 -2.52 -0.84
N ARG A 82 22.69 -2.27 -0.84
CA ARG A 82 23.67 -2.76 -1.83
C ARG A 82 24.74 -3.56 -1.10
N SER A 83 25.33 -4.54 -1.79
CA SER A 83 26.34 -5.39 -1.17
C SER A 83 27.57 -4.56 -0.78
N CYS A 84 27.90 -4.60 0.51
CA CYS A 84 29.13 -4.04 1.06
C CYS A 84 30.33 -4.87 0.63
N VAL A 85 30.20 -6.21 0.64
CA VAL A 85 31.30 -7.13 0.31
C VAL A 85 31.82 -6.92 -1.10
N LYS A 86 30.94 -6.63 -2.06
CA LYS A 86 31.37 -6.36 -3.45
C LYS A 86 32.25 -5.12 -3.59
N ALA A 87 32.17 -4.18 -2.65
CA ALA A 87 32.99 -2.98 -2.62
C ALA A 87 34.30 -3.16 -1.84
N LEU A 88 34.42 -4.21 -1.02
CA LEU A 88 35.58 -4.43 -0.17
C LEU A 88 36.74 -5.07 -0.95
N PRO A 89 37.99 -4.62 -0.72
CA PRO A 89 39.16 -5.14 -1.42
C PRO A 89 39.45 -6.59 -1.01
N GLN A 90 39.69 -7.46 -1.99
CA GLN A 90 40.18 -8.82 -1.73
C GLN A 90 41.71 -8.83 -1.76
N LEU A 91 42.36 -9.18 -0.65
CA LEU A 91 43.82 -9.23 -0.58
C LEU A 91 44.37 -10.54 -1.18
N PRO A 92 45.46 -10.47 -1.96
CA PRO A 92 46.21 -11.66 -2.37
C PRO A 92 46.82 -12.40 -1.16
N GLU A 93 47.04 -13.71 -1.30
CA GLU A 93 47.63 -14.55 -0.25
C GLU A 93 49.03 -14.12 0.21
N SER A 94 49.71 -13.23 -0.52
CA SER A 94 51.03 -12.68 -0.18
C SER A 94 50.99 -11.62 0.93
N MET A 95 49.83 -11.04 1.27
CA MET A 95 49.68 -9.97 2.26
C MET A 95 49.00 -10.41 3.56
N LYS A 96 49.33 -11.62 4.07
CA LYS A 96 48.72 -12.19 5.29
C LYS A 96 48.86 -11.32 6.54
N GLN A 97 49.90 -10.49 6.65
CA GLN A 97 50.10 -9.63 7.82
C GLN A 97 49.08 -8.48 7.91
N SER A 98 48.66 -7.91 6.78
CA SER A 98 47.61 -6.86 6.72
C SER A 98 46.19 -7.45 6.64
N GLN A 99 46.07 -8.77 6.61
CA GLN A 99 44.80 -9.47 6.48
C GLN A 99 43.96 -9.37 7.76
N ALA A 100 44.60 -9.34 8.94
CA ALA A 100 43.91 -9.18 10.21
C ALA A 100 43.24 -7.80 10.33
N ASP A 101 43.97 -6.74 9.99
CA ASP A 101 43.45 -5.37 9.99
C ASP A 101 42.31 -5.22 8.98
N LEU A 102 42.45 -5.79 7.78
CA LEU A 102 41.36 -5.79 6.80
C LEU A 102 40.13 -6.54 7.30
N TYR A 103 40.29 -7.69 7.98
CA TYR A 103 39.16 -8.42 8.54
C TYR A 103 38.46 -7.63 9.66
N LEU A 104 39.21 -6.89 10.47
CA LEU A 104 38.66 -6.02 11.51
C LEU A 104 37.84 -4.87 10.87
N GLU A 105 38.40 -4.15 9.90
CA GLU A 105 37.70 -3.07 9.20
C GLU A 105 36.48 -3.59 8.43
N THR A 106 36.61 -4.75 7.76
CA THR A 106 35.49 -5.42 7.08
C THR A 106 34.38 -5.79 8.08
N TYR A 107 34.76 -6.32 9.25
CA TYR A 107 33.80 -6.64 10.29
C TYR A 107 33.06 -5.38 10.76
N GLN A 108 33.75 -4.28 11.05
CA GLN A 108 33.14 -3.04 11.53
C GLN A 108 32.12 -2.46 10.53
N VAL A 109 32.44 -2.47 9.24
CA VAL A 109 31.51 -2.03 8.18
C VAL A 109 30.28 -2.95 8.12
N LEU A 110 30.49 -4.26 8.16
CA LEU A 110 29.39 -5.23 8.08
C LEU A 110 28.53 -5.23 9.36
N ASP A 111 29.11 -5.02 10.54
CA ASP A 111 28.36 -5.01 11.82
C ASP A 111 27.34 -3.87 11.89
N LEU A 112 27.68 -2.69 11.34
CA LEU A 112 26.72 -1.58 11.24
C LEU A 112 25.51 -1.96 10.38
N GLU A 113 25.74 -2.59 9.23
CA GLU A 113 24.66 -3.00 8.33
C GLU A 113 23.87 -4.20 8.89
N MET A 114 24.53 -5.15 9.56
CA MET A 114 23.85 -6.25 10.26
C MET A 114 23.02 -5.74 11.43
N SER A 115 23.47 -4.70 12.14
CA SER A 115 22.69 -4.02 13.19
C SER A 115 21.39 -3.46 12.64
N ARG A 116 21.41 -2.81 11.47
CA ARG A 116 20.18 -2.32 10.81
C ARG A 116 19.23 -3.46 10.44
N LEU A 117 19.76 -4.59 9.96
CA LEU A 117 18.93 -5.76 9.66
C LEU A 117 18.30 -6.37 10.94
N ARG A 118 19.02 -6.36 12.07
CA ARG A 118 18.48 -6.75 13.39
C ARG A 118 17.34 -5.83 13.81
N GLU A 119 17.49 -4.51 13.66
CA GLU A 119 16.44 -3.54 13.98
C GLU A 119 15.16 -3.81 13.16
N ILE A 120 15.30 -4.06 11.85
CA ILE A 120 14.16 -4.40 10.98
C ILE A 120 13.48 -5.70 11.47
N GLN A 121 14.25 -6.72 11.84
CA GLN A 121 13.72 -8.00 12.35
C GLN A 121 12.97 -7.82 13.68
N GLN A 122 13.55 -7.09 14.63
CA GLN A 122 12.93 -6.79 15.92
C GLN A 122 11.63 -5.99 15.72
N TRP A 123 11.64 -5.03 14.80
CA TRP A 123 10.46 -4.28 14.43
C TRP A 123 9.37 -5.16 13.81
N GLN A 124 9.70 -6.03 12.85
CA GLN A 124 8.74 -6.97 12.24
C GLN A 124 8.07 -7.85 13.30
N ALA A 125 8.85 -8.36 14.26
CA ALA A 125 8.38 -9.14 15.39
C ALA A 125 7.44 -8.33 16.31
N SER A 126 7.79 -7.08 16.60
CA SER A 126 6.99 -6.16 17.42
C SER A 126 5.68 -5.77 16.73
N ALA A 127 5.75 -5.37 15.46
CA ALA A 127 4.61 -4.99 14.64
C ALA A 127 3.60 -6.14 14.48
N SER A 128 4.08 -7.35 14.19
CA SER A 128 3.24 -8.55 14.09
C SER A 128 2.54 -8.88 15.42
N SER A 129 3.26 -8.76 16.54
CA SER A 129 2.68 -8.98 17.87
C SER A 129 1.63 -7.94 18.22
N LYS A 130 1.87 -6.66 17.90
CA LYS A 130 0.92 -5.57 18.14
C LYS A 130 -0.33 -5.70 17.27
N LEU A 131 -0.18 -6.06 16.00
CA LEU A 131 -1.29 -6.34 15.09
C LEU A 131 -2.17 -7.49 15.61
N ALA A 132 -1.55 -8.59 16.04
CA ALA A 132 -2.30 -9.73 16.56
C ALA A 132 -3.01 -9.41 17.88
N ALA A 133 -2.35 -8.67 18.79
CA ALA A 133 -2.97 -8.21 20.03
C ALA A 133 -4.17 -7.27 19.77
N ASP A 134 -4.07 -6.44 18.73
CA ASP A 134 -5.15 -5.57 18.30
C ASP A 134 -6.32 -6.35 17.67
N MET A 135 -6.05 -7.36 16.84
CA MET A 135 -7.10 -8.28 16.35
C MET A 135 -7.81 -9.01 17.51
N GLN A 136 -7.05 -9.51 18.49
CA GLN A 136 -7.60 -10.18 19.68
C GLN A 136 -8.49 -9.28 20.53
N ARG A 137 -8.27 -7.97 20.51
CA ARG A 137 -9.08 -7.01 21.26
C ARG A 137 -10.55 -7.04 20.82
N PHE A 138 -10.81 -7.30 19.54
CA PHE A 138 -12.17 -7.41 19.00
C PHE A 138 -12.83 -8.77 19.26
N SER A 139 -12.06 -9.79 19.64
CA SER A 139 -12.59 -11.10 20.06
C SER A 139 -13.13 -11.11 21.50
N ARG A 140 -12.94 -10.01 22.26
CA ARG A 140 -13.40 -9.88 23.65
C ARG A 140 -14.93 -9.74 23.74
N PRO A 141 -15.61 -10.39 24.71
CA PRO A 141 -17.07 -10.39 24.83
C PRO A 141 -17.73 -9.01 24.76
N GLU A 142 -17.09 -7.99 25.35
CA GLU A 142 -17.61 -6.62 25.42
C GLU A 142 -17.54 -5.88 24.07
N ARG A 143 -16.63 -6.30 23.18
CA ARG A 143 -16.42 -5.71 21.85
C ARG A 143 -17.10 -6.53 20.74
N ARG A 144 -17.67 -7.69 21.06
CA ARG A 144 -18.32 -8.59 20.09
C ARG A 144 -19.50 -7.95 19.35
N ILE A 145 -20.18 -6.99 19.96
CA ILE A 145 -21.40 -6.40 19.37
C ILE A 145 -21.05 -5.32 18.34
N ASN A 146 -19.89 -4.65 18.50
CA ASN A 146 -19.54 -3.48 17.69
C ASN A 146 -18.49 -3.77 16.61
N GLY A 147 -17.64 -4.78 16.81
CA GLY A 147 -16.60 -5.15 15.84
C GLY A 147 -15.58 -4.03 15.52
N PRO A 148 -14.63 -4.29 14.61
CA PRO A 148 -13.75 -3.28 14.07
C PRO A 148 -14.49 -2.35 13.08
N THR A 149 -14.15 -1.06 13.07
CA THR A 149 -14.66 -0.10 12.07
C THR A 149 -13.98 -0.32 10.72
N ILE A 150 -14.57 0.19 9.62
CA ILE A 150 -13.98 0.11 8.27
C ILE A 150 -12.56 0.71 8.25
N THR A 151 -12.35 1.84 8.91
CA THR A 151 -11.02 2.47 9.05
C THR A 151 -10.03 1.54 9.75
N HIS A 152 -10.49 0.82 10.77
CA HIS A 152 -9.69 -0.13 11.53
C HIS A 152 -9.30 -1.35 10.69
N LEU A 153 -10.25 -1.91 9.94
CA LEU A 153 -10.00 -2.99 8.97
C LEU A 153 -8.94 -2.57 7.94
N TRP A 154 -9.09 -1.39 7.32
CA TRP A 154 -8.10 -0.85 6.38
C TRP A 154 -6.71 -0.69 7.00
N THR A 155 -6.64 -0.25 8.26
CA THR A 155 -5.38 -0.03 8.96
C THR A 155 -4.68 -1.37 9.26
N MET A 156 -5.43 -2.40 9.66
CA MET A 156 -4.91 -3.77 9.80
C MET A 156 -4.35 -4.31 8.47
N LEU A 157 -5.09 -4.12 7.36
CA LEU A 157 -4.68 -4.57 6.03
C LEU A 157 -3.43 -3.83 5.54
N LYS A 158 -3.33 -2.52 5.77
CA LYS A 158 -2.15 -1.71 5.42
C LYS A 158 -0.90 -2.15 6.19
N LEU A 159 -1.02 -2.46 7.47
CA LEU A 159 0.12 -2.98 8.25
C LEU A 159 0.53 -4.37 7.76
N LEU A 160 -0.43 -5.24 7.46
CA LEU A 160 -0.16 -6.56 6.87
C LEU A 160 0.55 -6.43 5.51
N ASP A 161 0.15 -5.47 4.67
CA ASP A 161 0.79 -5.21 3.39
C ASP A 161 2.25 -4.80 3.53
N VAL A 162 2.57 -3.90 4.47
CA VAL A 162 3.95 -3.49 4.76
C VAL A 162 4.80 -4.68 5.20
N LEU A 163 4.24 -5.55 6.05
CA LEU A 163 4.88 -6.79 6.48
C LEU A 163 5.18 -7.72 5.29
N VAL A 164 4.22 -7.90 4.37
CA VAL A 164 4.39 -8.70 3.14
C VAL A 164 5.45 -8.10 2.21
N GLN A 165 5.44 -6.78 2.01
CA GLN A 165 6.41 -6.10 1.15
C GLN A 165 7.84 -6.22 1.70
N LEU A 166 8.03 -6.05 3.01
CA LEU A 166 9.33 -6.17 3.65
C LEU A 166 9.93 -7.56 3.46
N ASP A 167 9.13 -8.62 3.60
CA ASP A 167 9.64 -9.96 3.39
C ASP A 167 9.98 -10.22 1.93
N HIS A 168 9.11 -9.80 1.00
CA HIS A 168 9.37 -9.93 -0.42
C HIS A 168 10.65 -9.19 -0.84
N LEU A 169 10.88 -7.99 -0.32
CA LEU A 169 12.10 -7.21 -0.54
C LEU A 169 13.35 -7.90 0.00
N LYS A 170 13.26 -8.45 1.21
CA LYS A 170 14.37 -9.19 1.83
C LYS A 170 14.76 -10.38 0.96
N ASN A 171 13.78 -11.17 0.53
CA ASN A 171 13.98 -12.38 -0.26
C ASN A 171 14.51 -12.06 -1.67
N ALA A 172 14.15 -10.92 -2.25
CA ALA A 172 14.66 -10.46 -3.54
C ALA A 172 16.15 -10.04 -3.51
N LYS A 173 16.73 -9.81 -2.32
CA LYS A 173 18.07 -9.24 -2.16
C LYS A 173 19.14 -10.29 -1.88
N ALA A 174 19.68 -10.88 -2.95
CA ALA A 174 20.80 -11.83 -2.86
C ALA A 174 22.10 -11.24 -2.22
N SER A 175 22.23 -9.92 -2.12
CA SER A 175 23.36 -9.28 -1.42
C SER A 175 23.35 -9.52 0.08
N ILE A 176 22.17 -9.59 0.71
CA ILE A 176 22.03 -9.75 2.16
C ILE A 176 22.64 -11.08 2.66
N PRO A 177 22.26 -12.27 2.12
CA PRO A 177 22.85 -13.52 2.59
C PRO A 177 24.36 -13.61 2.29
N ASN A 178 24.82 -12.96 1.22
CA ASN A 178 26.25 -12.90 0.87
C ASN A 178 27.04 -12.08 1.90
N ASP A 179 26.58 -10.88 2.21
CA ASP A 179 27.21 -9.99 3.17
C ASP A 179 27.17 -10.58 4.58
N PHE A 180 26.04 -11.21 4.96
CA PHE A 180 25.93 -11.94 6.23
C PHE A 180 26.89 -13.13 6.32
N SER A 181 27.09 -13.87 5.22
CA SER A 181 28.07 -14.97 5.19
C SER A 181 29.50 -14.48 5.41
N TRP A 182 29.84 -13.31 4.87
CA TRP A 182 31.14 -12.66 5.11
C TRP A 182 31.26 -12.15 6.53
N TYR A 183 30.20 -11.54 7.08
CA TYR A 183 30.16 -11.09 8.46
C TYR A 183 30.46 -12.24 9.44
N LYS A 184 29.86 -13.42 9.24
CA LYS A 184 30.17 -14.60 10.07
C LYS A 184 31.65 -15.03 9.98
N ARG A 185 32.23 -14.97 8.77
CA ARG A 185 33.63 -15.33 8.54
C ARG A 185 34.57 -14.35 9.23
N THR A 186 34.34 -13.05 9.06
CA THR A 186 35.18 -12.00 9.67
C THR A 186 35.02 -11.97 11.18
N PHE A 187 33.80 -12.14 11.69
CA PHE A 187 33.53 -12.29 13.12
C PHE A 187 34.36 -13.42 13.71
N THR A 188 34.36 -14.61 13.11
CA THR A 188 35.12 -15.76 13.62
C THR A 188 36.64 -15.49 13.70
N GLN A 189 37.18 -14.65 12.81
CA GLN A 189 38.60 -14.30 12.81
C GLN A 189 38.94 -13.22 13.84
N VAL A 190 38.04 -12.25 14.05
CA VAL A 190 38.26 -11.08 14.91
C VAL A 190 37.87 -11.37 16.37
N SER A 191 36.85 -12.19 16.60
CA SER A 191 36.28 -12.45 17.92
C SER A 191 37.18 -13.30 18.83
N VAL A 192 38.25 -13.92 18.30
CA VAL A 192 39.19 -14.76 19.08
C VAL A 192 39.82 -13.99 20.24
N GLN A 193 39.89 -12.66 20.14
CA GLN A 193 40.49 -11.78 21.14
C GLN A 193 39.48 -11.17 22.12
N TRP A 194 38.17 -11.44 21.96
CA TRP A 194 37.11 -10.78 22.72
C TRP A 194 36.67 -11.61 23.93
N GLN A 195 36.28 -10.94 25.02
CA GLN A 195 35.89 -11.60 26.28
C GLN A 195 34.41 -12.03 26.34
N ASP A 196 33.57 -11.57 25.41
CA ASP A 196 32.09 -11.71 25.46
C ASP A 196 31.51 -12.40 24.21
N ILE A 197 32.18 -13.48 23.76
CA ILE A 197 31.90 -14.13 22.47
C ILE A 197 30.53 -14.84 22.47
N ASP A 198 30.08 -15.36 23.61
CA ASP A 198 28.88 -16.20 23.67
C ASP A 198 27.59 -15.39 23.46
N SER A 199 27.49 -14.17 24.02
CA SER A 199 26.36 -13.26 23.80
C SER A 199 26.25 -12.85 22.33
N ILE A 200 27.38 -12.48 21.71
CA ILE A 200 27.41 -12.05 20.29
C ILE A 200 27.13 -13.24 19.35
N ARG A 201 27.48 -14.47 19.74
CA ARG A 201 27.13 -15.68 19.00
C ARG A 201 25.63 -15.99 19.06
N GLU A 202 25.00 -15.80 20.21
CA GLU A 202 23.55 -15.96 20.35
C GLU A 202 22.81 -14.93 19.45
N GLU A 203 23.26 -13.67 19.44
CA GLU A 203 22.75 -12.65 18.50
C GLU A 203 22.99 -12.99 17.03
N LEU A 204 24.10 -13.66 16.71
CA LEU A 204 24.46 -14.09 15.35
C LEU A 204 23.58 -15.25 14.88
N ASP A 205 23.22 -16.16 15.78
CA ASP A 205 22.28 -17.25 15.51
C ASP A 205 20.84 -16.71 15.37
N ASP A 206 20.44 -15.69 16.14
CA ASP A 206 19.16 -14.97 15.98
C ASP A 206 19.03 -14.27 14.61
N LEU A 207 20.15 -13.81 14.04
CA LEU A 207 20.26 -13.29 12.67
C LEU A 207 20.16 -14.38 11.60
N GLN A 208 20.60 -15.62 11.88
CA GLN A 208 20.38 -16.74 10.94
C GLN A 208 18.87 -17.04 10.80
N VAL A 209 18.08 -16.67 11.80
CA VAL A 209 16.62 -16.77 11.76
C VAL A 209 15.97 -15.70 10.87
N LEU A 210 16.71 -14.79 10.22
CA LEU A 210 16.18 -13.79 9.26
C LEU A 210 15.40 -14.39 8.07
N GLU A 211 15.35 -15.72 7.89
CA GLU A 211 14.40 -16.45 7.01
C GLU A 211 12.93 -16.34 7.49
N LEU A 212 12.62 -15.31 8.29
CA LEU A 212 11.65 -15.33 9.39
C LEU A 212 10.19 -15.14 9.01
N PHE A 213 9.78 -14.76 7.81
CA PHE A 213 8.37 -14.39 7.61
C PHE A 213 7.44 -15.60 7.70
N SER A 214 7.86 -16.73 7.14
CA SER A 214 7.14 -17.98 7.34
C SER A 214 7.24 -18.52 8.77
N TYR A 215 8.28 -18.16 9.52
CA TYR A 215 8.44 -18.51 10.94
C TYR A 215 7.65 -17.57 11.87
N ILE A 216 7.52 -16.27 11.60
CA ILE A 216 6.71 -15.30 12.37
C ILE A 216 5.22 -15.56 12.13
N LEU A 217 4.82 -15.81 10.87
CA LEU A 217 3.46 -16.26 10.54
C LEU A 217 3.13 -17.58 11.28
N LYS A 218 4.07 -18.54 11.33
CA LYS A 218 3.88 -19.84 12.00
C LYS A 218 4.01 -19.81 13.54
N HIS A 219 4.98 -19.11 14.11
CA HIS A 219 5.34 -19.17 15.53
C HIS A 219 4.83 -17.99 16.36
N LYS A 220 4.44 -16.86 15.78
CA LYS A 220 3.82 -15.76 16.55
C LYS A 220 2.33 -15.66 16.26
N VAL A 221 1.91 -15.62 14.99
CA VAL A 221 0.48 -15.64 14.65
C VAL A 221 -0.13 -17.03 14.86
N GLY A 222 0.56 -18.11 14.45
CA GLY A 222 0.13 -19.49 14.73
C GLY A 222 0.13 -19.87 16.22
N ASN A 223 1.06 -19.36 17.03
CA ASN A 223 1.00 -19.57 18.49
C ASN A 223 -0.14 -18.79 19.15
N LEU A 224 -0.56 -17.63 18.62
CA LEU A 224 -1.76 -16.92 19.07
C LEU A 224 -3.05 -17.69 18.72
N ILE A 225 -3.06 -18.43 17.60
CA ILE A 225 -4.13 -19.35 17.20
C ILE A 225 -4.13 -20.61 18.09
N GLU A 226 -2.97 -21.20 18.40
CA GLU A 226 -2.83 -22.34 19.34
C GLU A 226 -3.17 -21.96 20.80
N LEU A 227 -2.83 -20.74 21.23
CA LEU A 227 -3.20 -20.22 22.55
C LEU A 227 -4.70 -19.92 22.64
N ALA A 228 -5.34 -19.53 21.53
CA ALA A 228 -6.79 -19.40 21.40
C ALA A 228 -7.51 -20.76 21.33
N ARG A 229 -6.88 -21.79 20.73
CA ARG A 229 -7.38 -23.18 20.66
C ARG A 229 -7.56 -23.84 22.02
N ARG A 230 -6.79 -23.45 23.05
CA ARG A 230 -6.94 -24.02 24.40
C ARG A 230 -8.30 -23.74 25.05
N ASN A 231 -9.16 -22.89 24.46
CA ASN A 231 -10.41 -22.44 25.06
C ASN A 231 -11.71 -22.64 24.26
N VAL A 232 -11.76 -23.33 23.12
CA VAL A 232 -13.05 -23.55 22.43
C VAL A 232 -13.12 -24.88 21.66
N SER A 233 -14.28 -25.53 21.80
CA SER A 233 -14.73 -26.80 21.22
C SER A 233 -14.96 -26.72 19.69
N GLU A 234 -14.61 -27.81 19.00
CA GLU A 234 -14.79 -28.06 17.55
C GLU A 234 -16.18 -27.67 17.00
N TYR A 235 -16.22 -26.96 15.87
CA TYR A 235 -17.36 -27.01 14.95
C TYR A 235 -16.92 -26.95 13.48
N HIS A 236 -17.32 -27.98 12.74
CA HIS A 236 -17.22 -28.11 11.29
C HIS A 236 -18.11 -27.08 10.56
N LEU A 237 -17.57 -26.40 9.54
CA LEU A 237 -18.37 -25.64 8.58
C LEU A 237 -18.11 -26.21 7.18
N SER A 238 -19.16 -26.74 6.56
CA SER A 238 -19.17 -27.22 5.18
C SER A 238 -19.63 -26.11 4.23
N CYS A 239 -18.83 -25.90 3.19
CA CYS A 239 -19.01 -24.94 2.10
C CYS A 239 -20.18 -25.28 1.15
N SER A 240 -20.95 -24.27 0.72
CA SER A 240 -21.37 -24.11 -0.70
C SER A 240 -21.91 -22.70 -0.97
N SER A 241 -21.36 -22.04 -1.99
CA SER A 241 -21.88 -20.82 -2.65
C SER A 241 -21.75 -19.49 -1.88
N CYS A 242 -20.89 -18.58 -2.36
CA CYS A 242 -20.65 -17.25 -1.77
C CYS A 242 -21.91 -16.39 -1.52
N CYS A 243 -23.02 -16.66 -2.22
CA CYS A 243 -24.30 -16.01 -1.94
C CYS A 243 -24.95 -16.45 -0.60
N GLU A 244 -24.73 -17.68 -0.14
CA GLU A 244 -25.23 -18.13 1.18
C GLU A 244 -24.36 -17.60 2.33
N ILE A 245 -23.08 -17.27 2.09
CA ILE A 245 -22.21 -16.60 3.08
C ILE A 245 -22.65 -15.15 3.26
N ILE A 246 -22.91 -14.43 2.16
CA ILE A 246 -23.36 -13.03 2.19
C ILE A 246 -24.72 -12.91 2.90
N ILE A 247 -25.70 -13.76 2.56
CA ILE A 247 -27.03 -13.77 3.21
C ILE A 247 -26.97 -14.38 4.63
N GLY A 248 -26.05 -15.32 4.87
CA GLY A 248 -25.81 -15.94 6.17
C GLY A 248 -25.24 -14.97 7.20
N ILE A 249 -24.37 -14.04 6.79
CA ILE A 249 -23.77 -13.03 7.69
C ILE A 249 -24.73 -11.87 7.96
N THR A 250 -25.56 -11.44 7.00
CA THR A 250 -26.59 -10.42 7.28
C THR A 250 -27.69 -10.92 8.23
N SER A 251 -27.82 -12.25 8.38
CA SER A 251 -28.81 -12.89 9.27
C SER A 251 -28.21 -13.46 10.57
N ARG A 252 -26.89 -13.57 10.70
CA ARG A 252 -26.20 -13.99 11.93
C ARG A 252 -25.68 -12.79 12.70
N SER A 253 -26.16 -12.66 13.94
CA SER A 253 -25.53 -11.82 14.96
C SER A 253 -24.04 -12.17 15.05
N LEU A 254 -23.17 -11.32 14.49
CA LEU A 254 -21.73 -11.50 14.46
C LEU A 254 -21.21 -11.55 15.90
N THR A 255 -20.89 -12.74 16.39
CA THR A 255 -20.19 -12.91 17.67
C THR A 255 -18.74 -13.25 17.37
N TYR A 256 -17.84 -12.29 17.57
CA TYR A 256 -16.40 -12.45 17.36
C TYR A 256 -15.80 -13.26 18.51
N ASN A 257 -15.59 -14.55 18.32
CA ASN A 257 -15.18 -15.49 19.35
C ASN A 257 -13.67 -15.79 19.32
N SER A 258 -12.99 -15.58 18.18
CA SER A 258 -11.56 -15.86 17.98
C SER A 258 -10.86 -14.84 17.05
N VAL A 259 -9.53 -14.96 16.90
CA VAL A 259 -8.76 -14.22 15.88
C VAL A 259 -9.11 -14.68 14.47
N GLU A 260 -9.49 -15.95 14.29
CA GLU A 260 -9.91 -16.51 13.01
C GLU A 260 -11.16 -15.80 12.48
N ASP A 261 -12.09 -15.40 13.36
CA ASP A 261 -13.28 -14.65 12.98
C ASP A 261 -12.92 -13.26 12.42
N ILE A 262 -11.89 -12.60 12.98
CA ILE A 262 -11.41 -11.30 12.49
C ILE A 262 -10.70 -11.47 11.15
N LEU A 263 -9.91 -12.55 10.98
CA LEU A 263 -9.30 -12.88 9.69
C LEU A 263 -10.36 -13.14 8.62
N GLN A 264 -11.45 -13.83 8.94
CA GLN A 264 -12.56 -14.05 8.01
C GLN A 264 -13.27 -12.74 7.64
N VAL A 265 -13.48 -11.84 8.60
CA VAL A 265 -14.02 -10.50 8.34
C VAL A 265 -13.11 -9.70 7.41
N LEU A 266 -11.79 -9.77 7.61
CA LEU A 266 -10.81 -9.12 6.73
C LEU A 266 -10.82 -9.70 5.31
N ILE A 267 -10.97 -11.03 5.17
CA ILE A 267 -11.10 -11.69 3.86
C ILE A 267 -12.38 -11.22 3.15
N VAL A 268 -13.52 -11.26 3.84
CA VAL A 268 -14.80 -10.82 3.28
C VAL A 268 -14.72 -9.35 2.87
N PHE A 269 -14.22 -8.48 3.75
CA PHE A 269 -14.03 -7.07 3.46
C PHE A 269 -13.13 -6.83 2.24
N ALA A 270 -12.02 -7.57 2.13
CA ALA A 270 -11.11 -7.46 0.99
C ALA A 270 -11.76 -7.92 -0.32
N ILE A 271 -12.53 -9.01 -0.30
CA ILE A 271 -13.24 -9.52 -1.48
C ILE A 271 -14.36 -8.56 -1.89
N GLU A 272 -15.19 -8.13 -0.94
CA GLU A 272 -16.27 -7.18 -1.20
C GLU A 272 -15.73 -5.86 -1.76
N SER A 273 -14.64 -5.34 -1.19
CA SER A 273 -13.99 -4.12 -1.68
C SER A 273 -13.48 -4.29 -3.12
N LEU A 274 -12.93 -5.47 -3.46
CA LEU A 274 -12.46 -5.79 -4.82
C LEU A 274 -13.60 -6.06 -5.82
N GLU A 275 -14.76 -6.54 -5.36
CA GLU A 275 -15.91 -6.86 -6.22
C GLU A 275 -16.84 -5.68 -6.45
N LEU A 276 -17.00 -4.83 -5.44
CA LEU A 276 -18.00 -3.76 -5.48
C LEU A 276 -17.58 -2.54 -6.30
N ASP A 277 -16.42 -2.55 -6.99
CA ASP A 277 -15.82 -1.38 -7.65
C ASP A 277 -16.06 -0.10 -6.83
N PHE A 278 -15.93 -0.22 -5.49
CA PHE A 278 -15.80 0.93 -4.62
C PHE A 278 -14.69 1.80 -5.22
N ALA A 279 -14.72 3.12 -5.01
CA ALA A 279 -13.73 4.05 -5.55
C ALA A 279 -12.32 3.84 -4.95
N LEU A 280 -11.79 2.62 -5.05
CA LEU A 280 -10.49 2.18 -4.63
C LEU A 280 -9.49 2.84 -5.54
N LEU A 281 -8.55 3.52 -4.92
CA LEU A 281 -7.40 4.00 -5.64
C LEU A 281 -6.48 2.84 -5.98
N PHE A 282 -5.68 3.03 -7.01
CA PHE A 282 -4.67 2.08 -7.48
C PHE A 282 -3.87 1.45 -6.33
N PRO A 283 -3.34 2.21 -5.35
CA PRO A 283 -2.58 1.62 -4.25
C PRO A 283 -3.42 0.68 -3.38
N GLU A 284 -4.68 1.05 -3.10
CA GLU A 284 -5.59 0.29 -2.23
C GLU A 284 -5.96 -1.04 -2.86
N ARG A 285 -6.30 -1.04 -4.15
CA ARG A 285 -6.55 -2.29 -4.89
C ARG A 285 -5.35 -3.24 -4.80
N HIS A 286 -4.13 -2.74 -4.96
CA HIS A 286 -2.94 -3.57 -4.91
C HIS A 286 -2.57 -4.05 -3.51
N ILE A 287 -2.85 -3.26 -2.47
CA ILE A 287 -2.79 -3.71 -1.07
C ILE A 287 -3.67 -4.95 -0.90
N LEU A 288 -4.94 -4.87 -1.30
CA LEU A 288 -5.89 -5.98 -1.15
C LEU A 288 -5.39 -7.24 -1.89
N LEU A 289 -4.89 -7.10 -3.12
CA LEU A 289 -4.37 -8.22 -3.90
C LEU A 289 -3.11 -8.87 -3.30
N ARG A 290 -2.25 -8.11 -2.61
CA ARG A 290 -1.06 -8.66 -1.94
C ARG A 290 -1.39 -9.36 -0.62
N VAL A 291 -2.32 -8.81 0.17
CA VAL A 291 -2.65 -9.33 1.50
C VAL A 291 -3.64 -10.49 1.47
N LEU A 292 -4.53 -10.56 0.48
CA LEU A 292 -5.58 -11.58 0.40
C LEU A 292 -5.01 -13.02 0.43
N PRO A 293 -3.94 -13.37 -0.31
CA PRO A 293 -3.26 -14.67 -0.20
C PRO A 293 -2.84 -15.02 1.22
N VAL A 294 -2.25 -14.06 1.93
CA VAL A 294 -1.74 -14.23 3.28
C VAL A 294 -2.88 -14.38 4.27
N LEU A 295 -3.94 -13.59 4.13
CA LEU A 295 -5.13 -13.71 4.97
C LEU A 295 -5.80 -15.07 4.84
N VAL A 296 -5.94 -15.58 3.62
CA VAL A 296 -6.55 -16.90 3.41
C VAL A 296 -5.67 -17.99 4.01
N VAL A 297 -4.36 -17.95 3.80
CA VAL A 297 -3.42 -18.89 4.44
C VAL A 297 -3.54 -18.83 5.97
N LEU A 298 -3.65 -17.63 6.54
CA LEU A 298 -3.81 -17.43 7.98
C LEU A 298 -5.16 -17.96 8.52
N ALA A 299 -6.22 -17.88 7.73
CA ALA A 299 -7.56 -18.30 8.12
C ALA A 299 -7.84 -19.80 7.86
N THR A 300 -7.17 -20.42 6.89
CA THR A 300 -7.38 -21.84 6.57
C THR A 300 -6.63 -22.74 7.56
N SER A 301 -7.34 -23.23 8.57
CA SER A 301 -6.84 -24.20 9.55
C SER A 301 -7.16 -25.68 9.20
N SER A 302 -7.92 -25.94 8.12
CA SER A 302 -8.36 -27.29 7.72
C SER A 302 -8.23 -27.57 6.21
N GLU A 303 -7.86 -28.80 5.88
CA GLU A 303 -7.52 -29.32 4.54
C GLU A 303 -8.65 -29.31 3.49
N LYS A 304 -9.90 -28.98 3.84
CA LYS A 304 -11.09 -29.29 3.00
C LYS A 304 -11.75 -28.13 2.24
N ASP A 305 -11.49 -26.86 2.59
CA ASP A 305 -12.25 -25.71 2.02
C ASP A 305 -11.43 -24.77 1.11
N SER A 306 -10.14 -25.06 0.86
CA SER A 306 -9.20 -24.12 0.22
C SER A 306 -9.27 -24.06 -1.33
N GLU A 307 -9.82 -25.08 -2.00
CA GLU A 307 -9.84 -25.15 -3.47
C GLU A 307 -10.88 -24.23 -4.15
N SER A 308 -11.92 -23.80 -3.44
CA SER A 308 -13.04 -23.05 -4.02
C SER A 308 -12.85 -21.53 -4.00
N LEU A 309 -12.05 -20.99 -3.06
CA LEU A 309 -11.88 -19.56 -2.83
C LEU A 309 -11.02 -18.84 -3.87
N TYR A 310 -10.13 -19.57 -4.56
CA TYR A 310 -9.11 -18.96 -5.44
C TYR A 310 -9.21 -19.27 -6.92
N LYS A 311 -10.36 -19.68 -7.47
CA LYS A 311 -10.52 -19.91 -8.93
C LYS A 311 -10.38 -18.64 -9.81
N ARG A 312 -9.92 -17.51 -9.27
CA ARG A 312 -9.72 -16.27 -10.03
C ARG A 312 -8.29 -16.21 -10.57
N ASN A 313 -8.19 -15.64 -11.77
CA ASN A 313 -7.00 -15.23 -12.51
C ASN A 313 -5.79 -15.01 -11.58
N ASP A 314 -4.61 -15.48 -11.97
CA ASP A 314 -3.34 -15.23 -11.26
C ASP A 314 -2.70 -13.94 -11.79
N PRO A 315 -3.05 -12.74 -11.28
CA PRO A 315 -2.49 -11.51 -11.79
C PRO A 315 -1.05 -11.35 -11.33
N ILE A 316 -0.23 -10.81 -12.20
CA ILE A 316 1.05 -10.23 -11.81
C ILE A 316 0.78 -8.81 -11.35
N ILE A 317 1.17 -8.50 -10.11
CA ILE A 317 0.91 -7.23 -9.44
C ILE A 317 2.22 -6.55 -9.02
N PRO A 318 2.28 -5.21 -9.01
CA PRO A 318 3.38 -4.48 -8.39
C PRO A 318 3.50 -4.78 -6.89
N ALA A 319 4.73 -5.01 -6.41
CA ALA A 319 5.03 -5.16 -4.97
C ALA A 319 5.74 -3.94 -4.40
N PHE A 320 6.88 -3.60 -4.97
CA PHE A 320 7.76 -2.48 -4.63
C PHE A 320 8.44 -2.08 -5.96
N PRO A 321 8.89 -0.83 -6.20
CA PRO A 321 9.14 -0.24 -7.52
C PRO A 321 9.37 -1.18 -8.73
N ASP A 322 10.54 -1.82 -8.85
CA ASP A 322 10.88 -2.75 -9.93
C ASP A 322 10.57 -4.23 -9.62
N LEU A 323 10.03 -4.50 -8.44
CA LEU A 323 9.59 -5.81 -7.97
C LEU A 323 8.11 -6.06 -8.26
N HIS A 324 7.82 -7.28 -8.65
CA HIS A 324 6.49 -7.78 -8.93
C HIS A 324 6.21 -9.03 -8.13
N LEU A 325 4.94 -9.26 -7.86
CA LEU A 325 4.46 -10.40 -7.11
C LEU A 325 3.35 -11.10 -7.89
N SER A 326 3.23 -12.41 -7.70
CA SER A 326 2.06 -13.19 -8.09
C SER A 326 1.39 -13.68 -6.81
N PRO A 327 0.09 -13.39 -6.59
CA PRO A 327 -0.69 -13.96 -5.50
C PRO A 327 -0.59 -15.49 -5.45
N ALA A 328 -0.57 -16.16 -6.61
CA ALA A 328 -0.39 -17.62 -6.64
C ALA A 328 1.02 -18.05 -6.22
N ALA A 329 2.06 -17.26 -6.53
CA ALA A 329 3.41 -17.52 -6.04
C ALA A 329 3.49 -17.42 -4.51
N ILE A 330 2.83 -16.42 -3.88
CA ILE A 330 2.71 -16.33 -2.42
C ILE A 330 2.07 -17.59 -1.86
N LEU A 331 0.92 -17.99 -2.40
CA LEU A 331 0.22 -19.20 -1.95
C LEU A 331 1.09 -20.45 -2.08
N LYS A 332 1.86 -20.57 -3.18
CA LYS A 332 2.77 -21.68 -3.41
C LYS A 332 3.95 -21.71 -2.44
N GLU A 333 4.57 -20.57 -2.17
CA GLU A 333 5.65 -20.45 -1.17
C GLU A 333 5.13 -20.81 0.23
N LEU A 334 3.95 -20.31 0.58
CA LEU A 334 3.31 -20.61 1.85
C LEU A 334 2.75 -22.04 1.92
N SER A 335 2.52 -22.72 0.79
CA SER A 335 1.98 -24.10 0.75
C SER A 335 2.89 -25.15 1.38
N ILE A 336 4.19 -24.86 1.54
CA ILE A 336 5.14 -25.73 2.26
C ILE A 336 4.78 -25.81 3.75
N TYR A 337 4.15 -24.76 4.27
CA TYR A 337 3.81 -24.61 5.67
C TYR A 337 2.34 -24.96 5.97
N PHE A 338 1.49 -24.98 4.94
CA PHE A 338 0.06 -25.31 5.01
C PHE A 338 -0.28 -26.28 3.88
N GLN A 339 -0.45 -27.56 4.19
CA GLN A 339 -0.56 -28.61 3.18
C GLN A 339 -1.75 -28.38 2.22
N ARG A 340 -1.37 -28.04 0.97
CA ARG A 340 -2.12 -28.05 -0.31
C ARG A 340 -2.87 -26.77 -0.72
N PHE A 341 -2.07 -25.82 -1.23
CA PHE A 341 -2.45 -24.99 -2.38
C PHE A 341 -1.71 -25.53 -3.62
N ALA A 342 -2.29 -26.51 -4.32
CA ALA A 342 -1.66 -27.06 -5.53
C ALA A 342 -2.69 -27.47 -6.58
N ALA A 343 -2.95 -26.53 -7.50
CA ALA A 343 -3.14 -26.71 -8.93
C ALA A 343 -4.18 -25.71 -9.47
N GLN A 344 -3.75 -24.85 -10.39
CA GLN A 344 -4.68 -24.26 -11.35
C GLN A 344 -4.18 -24.54 -12.75
N THR A 345 -5.14 -24.87 -13.61
CA THR A 345 -4.95 -24.96 -15.06
C THR A 345 -4.82 -23.53 -15.60
N PRO A 346 -3.68 -23.13 -16.19
CA PRO A 346 -3.54 -21.79 -16.71
C PRO A 346 -4.51 -21.56 -17.87
N LEU A 347 -5.34 -20.51 -17.77
CA LEU A 347 -6.01 -19.91 -18.91
C LEU A 347 -4.95 -19.55 -19.98
N THR A 348 -5.29 -19.71 -21.26
CA THR A 348 -4.37 -19.58 -22.40
C THR A 348 -3.62 -18.24 -22.42
N TYR A 349 -2.28 -18.30 -22.50
CA TYR A 349 -1.32 -17.18 -22.51
C TYR A 349 -1.77 -15.88 -23.21
N CYS A 350 -2.43 -15.98 -24.38
CA CYS A 350 -2.83 -14.82 -25.19
C CYS A 350 -3.90 -13.93 -24.54
N THR A 351 -4.77 -14.45 -23.68
CA THR A 351 -5.84 -13.65 -23.06
C THR A 351 -5.29 -12.74 -21.96
N TYR A 352 -4.31 -13.22 -21.18
CA TYR A 352 -3.66 -12.43 -20.14
C TYR A 352 -2.82 -11.28 -20.69
N GLN A 353 -1.99 -11.55 -21.71
CA GLN A 353 -1.15 -10.51 -22.29
C GLN A 353 -1.98 -9.32 -22.78
N ARG A 354 -3.14 -9.58 -23.41
CA ARG A 354 -4.02 -8.50 -23.87
C ARG A 354 -4.52 -7.60 -22.76
N HIS A 355 -4.77 -8.16 -21.58
CA HIS A 355 -5.23 -7.40 -20.42
C HIS A 355 -4.19 -6.38 -19.93
N TYR A 356 -2.91 -6.77 -19.90
CA TYR A 356 -1.83 -5.93 -19.37
C TYR A 356 -1.33 -4.87 -20.36
N LEU A 357 -1.34 -5.14 -21.66
CA LEU A 357 -0.75 -4.23 -22.63
C LEU A 357 -1.65 -3.02 -22.91
N ILE A 358 -1.16 -1.82 -22.60
CA ILE A 358 -1.80 -0.52 -22.81
C ILE A 358 -2.19 -0.30 -24.28
N VAL A 359 -1.44 -0.85 -25.23
CA VAL A 359 -1.75 -0.76 -26.67
C VAL A 359 -3.16 -1.24 -26.99
N ASN A 360 -3.69 -2.23 -26.25
CA ASN A 360 -5.05 -2.73 -26.47
C ASN A 360 -6.14 -1.84 -25.85
N HIS A 361 -5.78 -0.93 -24.94
CA HIS A 361 -6.70 -0.06 -24.21
C HIS A 361 -6.59 1.41 -24.62
N ILE A 362 -5.53 1.79 -25.33
CA ILE A 362 -5.22 3.20 -25.64
C ILE A 362 -6.33 3.91 -26.41
N GLY A 363 -7.08 3.18 -27.25
CA GLY A 363 -8.23 3.74 -27.97
C GLY A 363 -9.35 4.18 -27.01
N THR A 364 -9.69 3.33 -26.04
CA THR A 364 -10.67 3.66 -25.00
C THR A 364 -10.16 4.77 -24.10
N ILE A 365 -8.89 4.70 -23.67
CA ILE A 365 -8.31 5.72 -22.79
C ILE A 365 -8.31 7.10 -23.45
N ARG A 366 -8.03 7.19 -24.76
CA ARG A 366 -8.12 8.43 -25.52
C ARG A 366 -9.54 9.01 -25.51
N ALA A 367 -10.55 8.17 -25.75
CA ALA A 367 -11.95 8.60 -25.70
C ALA A 367 -12.37 9.04 -24.29
N GLU A 368 -11.97 8.30 -23.24
CA GLU A 368 -12.20 8.68 -21.83
C GLU A 368 -11.54 10.04 -21.49
N HIS A 369 -10.30 10.26 -21.93
CA HIS A 369 -9.58 11.50 -21.70
C HIS A 369 -10.26 12.70 -22.36
N ASP A 370 -10.62 12.58 -23.64
CA ASP A 370 -11.21 13.68 -24.40
C ASP A 370 -12.59 14.05 -23.83
N ASP A 371 -13.41 13.04 -23.52
CA ASP A 371 -14.72 13.23 -22.90
C ASP A 371 -14.61 13.90 -21.52
N PHE A 372 -13.73 13.39 -20.64
CA PHE A 372 -13.53 13.95 -19.31
C PHE A 372 -13.06 15.40 -19.38
N THR A 373 -12.08 15.71 -20.23
CA THR A 373 -11.50 17.05 -20.35
C THR A 373 -12.55 18.09 -20.78
N ILE A 374 -13.42 17.71 -21.73
CA ILE A 374 -14.51 18.58 -22.20
C ILE A 374 -15.53 18.80 -21.07
N ARG A 375 -15.98 17.73 -20.40
CA ARG A 375 -16.95 17.84 -19.30
C ARG A 375 -16.39 18.63 -18.13
N PHE A 376 -15.15 18.39 -17.75
CA PHE A 376 -14.48 19.10 -16.66
C PHE A 376 -14.37 20.60 -16.96
N ALA A 377 -13.93 20.97 -18.16
CA ALA A 377 -13.86 22.37 -18.58
C ALA A 377 -15.25 23.04 -18.59
N SER A 378 -16.27 22.32 -19.05
CA SER A 378 -17.66 22.81 -19.02
C SER A 378 -18.14 23.07 -17.60
N SER A 379 -17.99 22.10 -16.69
CA SER A 379 -18.37 22.25 -15.28
C SER A 379 -17.60 23.38 -14.59
N LEU A 380 -16.33 23.57 -14.93
CA LEU A 380 -15.51 24.66 -14.39
C LEU A 380 -16.01 26.02 -14.85
N ASN A 381 -16.38 26.16 -16.12
CA ASN A 381 -16.96 27.39 -16.63
C ASN A 381 -18.30 27.70 -15.95
N GLN A 382 -19.14 26.69 -15.69
CA GLN A 382 -20.38 26.87 -14.93
C GLN A 382 -20.10 27.36 -13.50
N LEU A 383 -19.10 26.80 -12.82
CA LEU A 383 -18.70 27.24 -11.48
C LEU A 383 -18.18 28.68 -11.48
N LEU A 384 -17.41 29.08 -12.50
CA LEU A 384 -16.94 30.46 -12.66
C LEU A 384 -18.09 31.43 -12.92
N LEU A 385 -19.05 31.04 -13.76
CA LEU A 385 -20.26 31.84 -14.00
C LEU A 385 -21.06 32.02 -12.72
N LEU A 386 -21.20 30.96 -11.91
CA LEU A 386 -21.89 31.03 -10.63
C LEU A 386 -21.28 32.08 -9.70
N LYS A 387 -19.93 32.17 -9.66
CA LYS A 387 -19.22 33.18 -8.85
C LYS A 387 -19.41 34.62 -9.35
N SER A 388 -19.81 34.80 -10.61
CA SER A 388 -20.02 36.11 -11.22
C SER A 388 -21.45 36.66 -11.10
N ILE A 389 -22.42 35.80 -10.74
CA ILE A 389 -23.83 36.16 -10.66
C ILE A 389 -24.22 36.39 -9.20
N ASP A 390 -24.62 37.63 -8.88
CA ASP A 390 -25.20 37.95 -7.57
C ASP A 390 -26.66 37.47 -7.49
N GLY A 391 -26.99 36.72 -6.42
CA GLY A 391 -28.36 36.25 -6.17
C GLY A 391 -28.81 35.09 -7.06
N ALA A 392 -27.88 34.22 -7.49
CA ALA A 392 -28.18 33.01 -8.23
C ALA A 392 -29.17 32.09 -7.49
N ASP A 393 -29.98 31.35 -8.26
CA ASP A 393 -30.93 30.39 -7.72
C ASP A 393 -30.23 29.32 -6.85
N VAL A 394 -30.80 29.04 -5.69
CA VAL A 394 -30.16 28.18 -4.67
C VAL A 394 -30.05 26.73 -5.14
N ASP A 395 -31.05 26.23 -5.88
CA ASP A 395 -31.04 24.84 -6.36
C ASP A 395 -30.03 24.69 -7.50
N TRP A 396 -29.96 25.68 -8.40
CA TRP A 396 -28.92 25.75 -9.43
C TRP A 396 -27.50 25.85 -8.83
N CYS A 397 -27.31 26.64 -7.76
CA CYS A 397 -26.02 26.72 -7.05
C CYS A 397 -25.57 25.33 -6.55
N LYS A 398 -26.48 24.57 -5.95
CA LYS A 398 -26.20 23.23 -5.42
C LYS A 398 -25.87 22.25 -6.54
N GLU A 399 -26.63 22.30 -7.64
CA GLU A 399 -26.41 21.43 -8.81
C GLU A 399 -25.02 21.66 -9.41
N VAL A 400 -24.62 22.91 -9.64
CA VAL A 400 -23.30 23.24 -10.20
C VAL A 400 -22.16 22.78 -9.28
N LYS A 401 -22.27 23.02 -7.97
CA LYS A 401 -21.26 22.59 -6.99
C LYS A 401 -21.20 21.07 -6.84
N GLY A 402 -22.35 20.39 -6.89
CA GLY A 402 -22.46 18.93 -6.89
C GLY A 402 -21.84 18.30 -8.14
N ASN A 403 -22.19 18.81 -9.32
CA ASN A 403 -21.58 18.37 -10.59
C ASN A 403 -20.06 18.53 -10.57
N MET A 404 -19.54 19.63 -10.00
CA MET A 404 -18.10 19.79 -9.84
C MET A 404 -17.49 18.75 -8.89
N TYR A 405 -18.18 18.42 -7.79
CA TYR A 405 -17.74 17.36 -6.87
C TYR A 405 -17.60 16.02 -7.58
N ASP A 406 -18.62 15.62 -8.35
CA ASP A 406 -18.59 14.36 -9.10
C ASP A 406 -17.47 14.34 -10.15
N MET A 407 -17.25 15.46 -10.85
CA MET A 407 -16.16 15.59 -11.82
C MET A 407 -14.77 15.43 -11.17
N VAL A 408 -14.58 15.96 -9.96
CA VAL A 408 -13.30 15.80 -9.23
C VAL A 408 -13.10 14.35 -8.79
N VAL A 409 -14.14 13.70 -8.28
CA VAL A 409 -14.09 12.28 -7.88
C VAL A 409 -13.77 11.40 -9.08
N GLU A 410 -14.45 11.60 -10.21
CA GLU A 410 -14.19 10.89 -11.46
C GLU A 410 -12.76 11.12 -11.95
N GLY A 411 -12.25 12.36 -11.86
CA GLY A 411 -10.87 12.69 -12.23
C GLY A 411 -9.84 11.90 -11.44
N PHE A 412 -10.00 11.80 -10.12
CA PHE A 412 -9.13 10.97 -9.28
C PHE A 412 -9.23 9.48 -9.64
N GLN A 413 -10.43 8.97 -9.94
CA GLN A 413 -10.63 7.60 -10.38
C GLN A 413 -9.97 7.31 -11.73
N LEU A 414 -10.06 8.22 -12.71
CA LEU A 414 -9.38 8.12 -14.00
C LEU A 414 -7.86 8.09 -13.85
N LEU A 415 -7.30 9.05 -13.12
CA LEU A 415 -5.86 9.13 -12.84
C LEU A 415 -5.37 7.85 -12.14
N SER A 416 -6.13 7.36 -11.17
CA SER A 416 -5.88 6.10 -10.48
C SER A 416 -5.87 4.91 -11.45
N ARG A 417 -6.92 4.73 -12.27
CA ARG A 417 -7.03 3.64 -13.25
C ARG A 417 -5.89 3.66 -14.27
N TRP A 418 -5.58 4.82 -14.84
CA TRP A 418 -4.52 4.96 -15.83
C TRP A 418 -3.13 4.72 -15.23
N THR A 419 -2.89 5.22 -14.03
CA THR A 419 -1.66 4.92 -13.29
C THR A 419 -1.54 3.42 -13.03
N ALA A 420 -2.63 2.76 -12.62
CA ALA A 420 -2.64 1.31 -12.42
C ALA A 420 -2.17 0.53 -13.65
N ARG A 421 -2.68 0.89 -14.83
CA ARG A 421 -2.32 0.22 -16.09
C ARG A 421 -0.82 0.29 -16.39
N ILE A 422 -0.17 1.41 -16.11
CA ILE A 422 1.28 1.55 -16.28
C ILE A 422 2.01 0.57 -15.37
N TRP A 423 1.68 0.59 -14.08
CA TRP A 423 2.33 -0.26 -13.09
C TRP A 423 2.08 -1.76 -13.34
N GLU A 424 0.85 -2.13 -13.71
CA GLU A 424 0.49 -3.50 -14.07
C GLU A 424 1.24 -3.97 -15.33
N GLN A 425 1.36 -3.14 -16.37
CA GLN A 425 2.16 -3.47 -17.55
C GLN A 425 3.64 -3.63 -17.20
N CYS A 426 4.20 -2.75 -16.38
CA CYS A 426 5.58 -2.84 -15.91
C CYS A 426 5.81 -4.15 -15.15
N ALA A 427 4.96 -4.48 -14.17
CA ALA A 427 5.05 -5.72 -13.40
C ALA A 427 4.97 -6.96 -14.31
N TRP A 428 4.05 -6.95 -15.28
CA TRP A 428 3.93 -7.99 -16.29
C TRP A 428 5.20 -8.16 -17.14
N LYS A 429 5.78 -7.07 -17.62
CA LYS A 429 7.01 -7.09 -18.43
C LYS A 429 8.23 -7.51 -17.60
N PHE A 430 8.36 -7.07 -16.34
CA PHE A 430 9.43 -7.50 -15.44
C PHE A 430 9.41 -9.00 -15.16
N SER A 431 8.22 -9.60 -15.06
CA SER A 431 8.08 -11.05 -14.88
C SER A 431 8.50 -11.89 -16.09
N ARG A 432 8.67 -11.26 -17.26
CA ARG A 432 8.86 -11.94 -18.54
C ARG A 432 9.97 -11.28 -19.35
N PRO A 433 11.25 -11.59 -19.06
CA PRO A 433 12.38 -11.13 -19.87
C PRO A 433 12.23 -11.55 -21.34
N CYS A 434 12.58 -10.64 -22.25
CA CYS A 434 12.63 -10.91 -23.68
C CYS A 434 13.65 -12.01 -23.97
N LYS A 435 13.23 -13.05 -24.70
CA LYS A 435 14.06 -14.21 -25.05
C LYS A 435 14.90 -13.97 -26.31
N ASP A 436 14.39 -13.17 -27.23
CA ASP A 436 14.94 -12.94 -28.57
C ASP A 436 15.48 -11.50 -28.69
N ALA A 437 16.39 -11.11 -27.78
CA ALA A 437 17.11 -9.84 -27.94
C ALA A 437 18.02 -9.96 -29.17
N ILE A 438 17.55 -9.48 -30.32
CA ILE A 438 18.34 -9.44 -31.56
C ILE A 438 19.25 -8.21 -31.46
N PRO A 439 20.58 -8.35 -31.60
CA PRO A 439 21.49 -7.21 -31.60
C PRO A 439 21.10 -6.28 -32.75
N SER A 440 20.54 -5.12 -32.41
CA SER A 440 20.28 -4.09 -33.40
C SER A 440 21.61 -3.40 -33.69
N GLU A 441 22.10 -3.63 -34.91
CA GLU A 441 23.24 -2.95 -35.56
C GLU A 441 24.66 -3.34 -35.10
N SER A 442 25.26 -4.24 -35.88
CA SER A 442 26.65 -4.25 -36.33
C SER A 442 27.68 -3.55 -35.44
N ASN A 443 28.29 -4.30 -34.52
CA ASN A 443 29.74 -4.28 -34.28
C ASN A 443 30.15 -5.51 -33.47
N GLY A 444 30.61 -6.55 -34.16
CA GLY A 444 31.79 -7.39 -33.84
C GLY A 444 31.95 -8.09 -32.48
N THR A 445 31.16 -7.83 -31.47
CA THR A 445 31.30 -8.43 -30.14
C THR A 445 29.94 -8.91 -29.69
N SER A 446 29.85 -10.21 -29.39
CA SER A 446 28.70 -10.84 -28.76
C SER A 446 28.55 -10.27 -27.34
N GLU A 447 28.05 -9.04 -27.22
CA GLU A 447 27.80 -8.39 -25.93
C GLU A 447 26.69 -9.19 -25.23
N SER A 448 27.02 -9.72 -24.05
CA SER A 448 26.05 -10.35 -23.17
C SER A 448 25.04 -9.30 -22.74
N PHE A 449 23.79 -9.40 -23.20
CA PHE A 449 22.72 -8.53 -22.74
C PHE A 449 22.60 -8.59 -21.21
N PHE A 450 22.59 -7.43 -20.56
CA PHE A 450 22.27 -7.34 -19.14
C PHE A 450 20.82 -7.79 -18.93
N ASP A 451 20.56 -8.57 -17.88
CA ASP A 451 19.23 -9.13 -17.64
C ASP A 451 18.15 -8.06 -17.46
N TYR A 452 18.52 -6.88 -16.93
CA TYR A 452 17.61 -5.74 -16.83
C TYR A 452 17.21 -5.16 -18.20
N GLU A 453 18.11 -5.16 -19.19
CA GLU A 453 17.76 -4.69 -20.54
C GLU A 453 16.73 -5.59 -21.21
N LYS A 454 16.74 -6.90 -20.91
CA LYS A 454 15.77 -7.86 -21.46
C LYS A 454 14.36 -7.63 -20.96
N VAL A 455 14.18 -7.07 -19.77
CA VAL A 455 12.85 -6.77 -19.19
C VAL A 455 12.39 -5.33 -19.48
N VAL A 456 13.33 -4.43 -19.79
CA VAL A 456 13.04 -3.04 -20.16
C VAL A 456 13.35 -2.80 -21.64
N ARG A 457 14.59 -2.47 -22.00
CA ARG A 457 14.96 -1.97 -23.33
C ARG A 457 14.44 -2.82 -24.49
N TYR A 458 14.53 -4.14 -24.38
CA TYR A 458 14.15 -5.08 -25.44
C TYR A 458 12.76 -5.68 -25.28
N ASN A 459 12.02 -5.32 -24.23
CA ASN A 459 10.70 -5.90 -23.95
C ASN A 459 9.52 -5.02 -24.39
N TYR A 460 9.79 -3.83 -24.93
CA TYR A 460 8.75 -2.91 -25.40
C TYR A 460 8.90 -2.64 -26.89
N SER A 461 7.83 -2.87 -27.66
CA SER A 461 7.77 -2.51 -29.08
C SER A 461 7.73 -0.98 -29.27
N ALA A 462 7.89 -0.50 -30.51
CA ALA A 462 7.74 0.93 -30.81
C ALA A 462 6.32 1.43 -30.49
N GLU A 463 5.31 0.62 -30.79
CA GLU A 463 3.90 0.89 -30.53
C GLU A 463 3.60 0.90 -29.03
N GLU A 464 4.16 -0.05 -28.27
CA GLU A 464 4.01 -0.09 -26.81
C GLU A 464 4.65 1.13 -26.13
N ARG A 465 5.83 1.55 -26.60
CA ARG A 465 6.48 2.78 -26.11
C ARG A 465 5.66 4.03 -26.43
N LYS A 466 5.11 4.12 -27.65
CA LYS A 466 4.24 5.23 -28.04
C LYS A 466 2.99 5.29 -27.16
N ALA A 467 2.33 4.15 -26.94
CA ALA A 467 1.13 4.07 -26.11
C ALA A 467 1.42 4.41 -24.64
N LEU A 468 2.58 4.01 -24.10
CA LEU A 468 3.03 4.41 -22.77
C LEU A 468 3.23 5.92 -22.64
N VAL A 469 3.95 6.53 -23.59
CA VAL A 469 4.16 7.99 -23.60
C VAL A 469 2.84 8.73 -23.71
N GLU A 470 1.94 8.26 -24.57
CA GLU A 470 0.60 8.82 -24.73
C GLU A 470 -0.20 8.75 -23.42
N LEU A 471 -0.21 7.59 -22.74
CA LEU A 471 -0.89 7.44 -21.46
C LEU A 471 -0.31 8.33 -20.35
N VAL A 472 1.02 8.41 -20.25
CA VAL A 472 1.70 9.30 -19.30
C VAL A 472 1.36 10.76 -19.58
N SER A 473 1.25 11.15 -20.85
CA SER A 473 0.81 12.48 -21.25
C SER A 473 -0.61 12.78 -20.78
N TYR A 474 -1.56 11.84 -20.94
CA TYR A 474 -2.94 12.02 -20.46
C TYR A 474 -3.02 12.14 -18.93
N ILE A 475 -2.28 11.30 -18.20
CA ILE A 475 -2.20 11.39 -16.72
C ILE A 475 -1.67 12.76 -16.30
N LYS A 476 -0.56 13.22 -16.88
CA LYS A 476 0.03 14.52 -16.55
C LYS A 476 -0.87 15.69 -16.95
N SER A 477 -1.53 15.60 -18.11
CA SER A 477 -2.45 16.61 -18.62
C SER A 477 -3.64 16.80 -17.68
N VAL A 478 -4.36 15.71 -17.36
CA VAL A 478 -5.52 15.75 -16.45
C VAL A 478 -5.10 16.13 -15.03
N GLY A 479 -3.99 15.60 -14.54
CA GLY A 479 -3.44 15.97 -13.23
C GLY A 479 -3.11 17.46 -13.14
N SER A 480 -2.49 18.03 -14.17
CA SER A 480 -2.20 19.47 -14.25
C SER A 480 -3.47 20.32 -14.34
N LEU A 481 -4.45 19.89 -15.15
CA LEU A 481 -5.74 20.57 -15.29
C LEU A 481 -6.47 20.67 -13.94
N MET A 482 -6.56 19.55 -13.20
CA MET A 482 -7.20 19.52 -11.89
C MET A 482 -6.42 20.34 -10.85
N HIS A 483 -5.08 20.21 -10.83
CA HIS A 483 -4.24 20.92 -9.88
C HIS A 483 -4.31 22.44 -10.03
N ARG A 484 -4.31 22.94 -11.28
CA ARG A 484 -4.43 24.38 -11.57
C ARG A 484 -5.72 25.02 -11.07
N CYS A 485 -6.78 24.22 -10.91
CA CYS A 485 -8.11 24.70 -10.52
C CYS A 485 -8.46 24.35 -9.07
N ASP A 486 -7.53 23.77 -8.31
CA ASP A 486 -7.76 23.28 -6.94
C ASP A 486 -8.38 24.36 -6.04
N THR A 487 -7.77 25.54 -5.95
CA THR A 487 -8.27 26.63 -5.10
C THR A 487 -9.66 27.11 -5.49
N LEU A 488 -9.99 27.12 -6.78
CA LEU A 488 -11.30 27.54 -7.28
C LEU A 488 -12.39 26.53 -6.95
N VAL A 489 -12.04 25.24 -6.99
CA VAL A 489 -12.94 24.11 -6.81
C VAL A 489 -13.11 23.77 -5.32
N ALA A 490 -12.07 23.98 -4.49
CA ALA A 490 -12.05 23.64 -3.08
C ALA A 490 -13.27 24.15 -2.31
N ASP A 491 -13.61 25.44 -2.45
CA ASP A 491 -14.77 26.04 -1.78
C ASP A 491 -16.08 25.32 -2.14
N ALA A 492 -16.26 25.00 -3.42
CA ALA A 492 -17.44 24.29 -3.91
C ALA A 492 -17.53 22.87 -3.31
N LEU A 493 -16.41 22.15 -3.25
CA LEU A 493 -16.36 20.82 -2.65
C LEU A 493 -16.68 20.87 -1.15
N TRP A 494 -16.09 21.82 -0.42
CA TRP A 494 -16.31 21.97 1.01
C TRP A 494 -17.77 22.28 1.35
N GLU A 495 -18.40 23.16 0.57
CA GLU A 495 -19.81 23.47 0.73
C GLU A 495 -20.71 22.27 0.43
N THR A 496 -20.44 21.52 -0.65
CA THR A 496 -21.19 20.30 -0.99
C THR A 496 -21.09 19.26 0.14
N ILE A 497 -19.86 18.97 0.60
CA ILE A 497 -19.62 18.03 1.71
C ILE A 497 -20.31 18.51 2.98
N HIS A 498 -20.20 19.80 3.31
CA HIS A 498 -20.87 20.36 4.48
C HIS A 498 -22.38 20.21 4.39
N ALA A 499 -22.98 20.52 3.24
CA ALA A 499 -24.42 20.41 3.02
C ALA A 499 -24.90 18.97 3.17
N GLU A 500 -24.21 18.00 2.57
CA GLU A 500 -24.54 16.57 2.69
C GLU A 500 -24.43 16.07 4.13
N VAL A 501 -23.36 16.45 4.84
CA VAL A 501 -23.17 16.08 6.25
C VAL A 501 -24.24 16.71 7.13
N GLN A 502 -24.59 17.99 6.92
CA GLN A 502 -25.65 18.65 7.68
C GLN A 502 -27.01 18.03 7.39
N ASP A 503 -27.34 17.74 6.14
CA ASP A 503 -28.60 17.08 5.78
C ASP A 503 -28.69 15.69 6.43
N PHE A 504 -27.61 14.92 6.37
CA PHE A 504 -27.55 13.62 7.03
C PHE A 504 -27.78 13.73 8.55
N VAL A 505 -27.08 14.64 9.24
CA VAL A 505 -27.17 14.80 10.70
C VAL A 505 -28.53 15.36 11.12
N GLN A 506 -29.03 16.40 10.45
CA GLN A 506 -30.22 17.14 10.86
C GLN A 506 -31.52 16.45 10.42
N ASN A 507 -31.53 15.80 9.25
CA ASN A 507 -32.74 15.21 8.69
C ASN A 507 -32.73 13.68 8.81
N THR A 508 -31.74 13.02 8.22
CA THR A 508 -31.70 11.55 8.13
C THR A 508 -31.51 10.90 9.50
N LEU A 509 -30.47 11.30 10.24
CA LEU A 509 -30.17 10.81 11.59
C LEU A 509 -31.26 11.19 12.58
N ALA A 510 -31.79 12.41 12.53
CA ALA A 510 -32.90 12.82 13.39
C ALA A 510 -34.15 11.96 13.16
N THR A 511 -34.43 11.59 11.91
CA THR A 511 -35.55 10.68 11.57
C THR A 511 -35.29 9.28 12.10
N MET A 512 -34.08 8.72 11.91
CA MET A 512 -33.69 7.44 12.47
C MET A 512 -33.84 7.43 14.00
N LEU A 513 -33.32 8.44 14.70
CA LEU A 513 -33.44 8.58 16.15
C LEU A 513 -34.90 8.64 16.59
N LYS A 514 -35.75 9.44 15.93
CA LYS A 514 -37.20 9.51 16.23
C LYS A 514 -37.86 8.13 16.12
N THR A 515 -37.53 7.34 15.10
CA THR A 515 -38.07 5.98 14.95
C THR A 515 -37.57 5.01 16.03
N THR A 516 -36.29 5.08 16.40
CA THR A 516 -35.69 4.23 17.43
C THR A 516 -36.23 4.56 18.83
N PHE A 517 -36.39 5.85 19.17
CA PHE A 517 -36.98 6.27 20.44
C PHE A 517 -38.46 5.88 20.58
N ARG A 518 -39.20 5.84 19.47
CA ARG A 518 -40.60 5.37 19.45
C ARG A 518 -40.72 3.85 19.66
N LYS A 519 -39.71 3.07 19.26
CA LYS A 519 -39.67 1.60 19.38
C LYS A 519 -39.14 1.09 20.74
N LYS A 520 -38.94 1.95 21.74
CA LYS A 520 -38.35 1.66 23.07
C LYS A 520 -38.60 0.22 23.59
N LYS A 521 -37.63 -0.66 23.36
CA LYS A 521 -37.04 -1.55 24.36
C LYS A 521 -35.63 -1.95 23.90
N ASP A 522 -34.68 -1.67 24.79
CA ASP A 522 -33.37 -2.32 24.95
C ASP A 522 -32.08 -1.73 24.35
N LEU A 523 -32.07 -0.89 23.30
CA LEU A 523 -30.79 -0.32 22.80
C LEU A 523 -30.29 0.94 23.52
N SER A 524 -31.16 1.68 24.21
CA SER A 524 -30.79 2.93 24.90
C SER A 524 -30.02 2.73 26.21
N ARG A 525 -29.64 1.50 26.56
CA ARG A 525 -28.91 1.16 27.81
C ARG A 525 -27.42 0.89 27.60
N GLN A 526 -26.95 0.80 26.35
CA GLN A 526 -25.54 0.53 26.01
C GLN A 526 -24.76 1.75 25.48
N LEU A 527 -25.42 2.91 25.30
CA LEU A 527 -24.80 4.15 24.83
C LEU A 527 -24.69 5.24 25.93
N GLY A 528 -24.79 4.84 27.21
CA GLY A 528 -24.64 5.73 28.38
C GLY A 528 -23.33 5.50 29.09
#